data_AF-A0A8E2IBB8-F1
#
_entry.id   AF-A0A8E2IBB8-F1
#
_cell.length_a   1.000
_cell.length_b   1.000
_cell.length_c   1.000
_cell.angle_alpha   90.00
_cell.angle_beta   90.00
_cell.angle_gamma   90.00
#
_symmetry.space_group_name_H-M   'P 1'
#
loop_
_entity.id
_entity.type
_entity.pdbx_description
1 polymer ?
#
loop_
_entity_poly.entity_id
_entity_poly.type
_entity_poly.pdbx_seq_one_letter_code
_entity_poly.pdbx_strand_id
1 'polypeptide(L)'
;MTQYSYSRVSLFNDCPYHFKLKYIDRLTEIQDLTNAANPLIIGHALHSGIEHDVETAINEYYNAFPVLTDAIVEEALKLEILIPKVKEFLNQFEGFEFIHEYKIDHPNYVGYVDLILKAPDDTCMVVDFKYSNNVKNYLDSGQLHIYKDYLEQDGFDVKRLAYLFVPKTSIKQKKDEDLFHFRKRIVETVEASALQFVPIEFNEMETVYFQNNIREIEDSKDFSKRNKSGKCFSCNPRFKPNYLEAIQDEKGEILMALPKNERRERKIDTKPDFWIYADSYVGKSTFVDKFPNVLFLNTDGNTDNTTAPVIRIKDQVTKKGRITERKLAWDVFLDAIHDLETEENDFEAVALDLVEDLRDHCRVYVFDKNGWEHESDGGYGKGWDKVKLEFNNAIKRLKALGYQVIYISKEIATEITLKGGGKRTTFKPNVDDKTANFLTGTVDLTLRAYVNSDDERFLQLKKQQNVFGGGRYDWQVDTIPLEYDAFIEELKAAQEGKGTKEKDKPKRERKKDKESVIKVEDEDGVTITVEEPPAEEEKPKRERRSRKSAEETESEEKPKRQRRSRKPVEDDTPPGEEDSPKDKEEDKPTRTRRTRRNRG
;
A
#
# COMPACT_ATOMS: atom_id res chain seq x y z
N MET A 1 24.01 13.99 4.94
CA MET A 1 25.23 13.46 4.30
C MET A 1 25.05 11.98 4.12
N THR A 2 25.47 11.44 2.99
CA THR A 2 25.32 10.01 2.67
C THR A 2 26.61 9.29 3.02
N GLN A 3 26.57 8.27 3.89
CA GLN A 3 27.75 7.43 4.15
C GLN A 3 27.96 6.44 2.99
N TYR A 4 29.23 6.22 2.60
CA TYR A 4 29.62 5.25 1.58
C TYR A 4 30.40 4.08 2.20
N SER A 5 30.34 2.92 1.56
CA SER A 5 31.18 1.76 1.89
C SER A 5 32.00 1.36 0.66
N TYR A 6 33.08 0.60 0.86
CA TYR A 6 33.86 0.06 -0.27
C TYR A 6 32.99 -0.73 -1.25
N SER A 7 32.15 -1.63 -0.74
CA SER A 7 31.22 -2.43 -1.55
C SER A 7 30.22 -1.58 -2.34
N ARG A 8 29.74 -0.48 -1.75
CA ARG A 8 28.83 0.46 -2.42
C ARG A 8 29.50 1.18 -3.58
N VAL A 9 30.72 1.66 -3.40
CA VAL A 9 31.49 2.36 -4.45
C VAL A 9 31.95 1.38 -5.53
N SER A 10 32.43 0.20 -5.15
CA SER A 10 32.78 -0.87 -6.09
C SER A 10 31.59 -1.25 -6.96
N LEU A 11 30.37 -1.35 -6.40
CA LEU A 11 29.18 -1.66 -7.17
C LEU A 11 28.87 -0.60 -8.24
N PHE A 12 29.08 0.68 -7.94
CA PHE A 12 28.94 1.74 -8.95
C PHE A 12 29.96 1.57 -10.07
N ASN A 13 31.23 1.32 -9.72
CA ASN A 13 32.29 1.13 -10.71
C ASN A 13 32.03 -0.10 -11.61
N ASP A 14 31.51 -1.17 -11.01
CA ASP A 14 31.20 -2.42 -11.71
C ASP A 14 29.92 -2.32 -12.55
N CYS A 15 28.86 -1.73 -11.99
CA CYS A 15 27.55 -1.65 -12.61
C CYS A 15 26.72 -0.47 -12.06
N PRO A 16 26.84 0.73 -12.67
CA PRO A 16 26.04 1.90 -12.29
C PRO A 16 24.53 1.62 -12.25
N TYR A 17 24.04 0.77 -13.14
CA TYR A 17 22.64 0.36 -13.17
C TYR A 17 22.21 -0.42 -11.90
N HIS A 18 22.99 -1.42 -11.48
CA HIS A 18 22.71 -2.16 -10.24
C HIS A 18 22.83 -1.24 -9.02
N PHE A 19 23.83 -0.35 -9.01
CA PHE A 19 23.96 0.68 -7.98
C PHE A 19 22.70 1.53 -7.84
N LYS A 20 22.13 2.02 -8.95
CA LYS A 20 20.89 2.79 -8.93
C LYS A 20 19.75 1.99 -8.29
N LEU A 21 19.53 0.77 -8.75
CA LEU A 21 18.42 -0.05 -8.24
C LEU A 21 18.54 -0.31 -6.72
N LYS A 22 19.75 -0.57 -6.24
CA LYS A 22 20.00 -0.91 -4.83
C LYS A 22 20.05 0.32 -3.90
N TYR A 23 20.76 1.37 -4.29
CA TYR A 23 21.08 2.49 -3.39
C TYR A 23 20.30 3.78 -3.67
N ILE A 24 19.80 3.98 -4.89
CA ILE A 24 18.99 5.15 -5.27
C ILE A 24 17.51 4.79 -5.18
N ASP A 25 17.09 3.75 -5.92
CA ASP A 25 15.70 3.29 -5.95
C ASP A 25 15.33 2.45 -4.72
N ARG A 26 16.33 2.01 -3.94
CA ARG A 26 16.20 1.26 -2.66
C ARG A 26 15.38 -0.03 -2.79
N LEU A 27 15.53 -0.73 -3.91
CA LEU A 27 14.88 -2.01 -4.12
C LEU A 27 15.55 -3.10 -3.29
N THR A 28 14.74 -3.96 -2.69
CA THR A 28 15.24 -5.12 -1.94
C THR A 28 15.70 -6.21 -2.91
N GLU A 29 17.01 -6.46 -2.93
CA GLU A 29 17.62 -7.54 -3.73
C GLU A 29 17.28 -8.90 -3.11
N ILE A 30 16.73 -9.82 -3.91
CA ILE A 30 16.46 -11.20 -3.51
C ILE A 30 17.78 -11.96 -3.64
N GLN A 31 18.26 -12.48 -2.51
CA GLN A 31 19.41 -13.37 -2.51
C GLN A 31 19.09 -14.67 -3.26
N ASP A 32 20.07 -15.20 -3.98
CA ASP A 32 19.96 -16.52 -4.57
C ASP A 32 20.11 -17.59 -3.48
N LEU A 33 18.97 -18.00 -2.93
CA LEU A 33 18.87 -19.06 -1.92
C LEU A 33 18.84 -20.47 -2.56
N THR A 34 18.93 -20.59 -3.89
CA THR A 34 18.97 -21.90 -4.56
C THR A 34 20.39 -22.45 -4.66
N ASN A 35 21.40 -21.60 -4.48
CA ASN A 35 22.79 -21.95 -4.54
C ASN A 35 23.36 -22.15 -3.14
N ALA A 36 23.59 -23.40 -2.72
CA ALA A 36 24.25 -23.72 -1.46
C ALA A 36 25.62 -23.03 -1.33
N ALA A 37 26.36 -22.91 -2.45
CA ALA A 37 27.67 -22.27 -2.51
C ALA A 37 27.61 -20.73 -2.65
N ASN A 38 26.51 -20.09 -2.22
CA ASN A 38 26.35 -18.63 -2.30
C ASN A 38 27.50 -17.92 -1.55
N PRO A 39 28.34 -17.11 -2.23
CA PRO A 39 29.52 -16.52 -1.61
C PRO A 39 29.23 -15.58 -0.43
N LEU A 40 28.07 -14.92 -0.41
CA LEU A 40 27.70 -13.99 0.67
C LEU A 40 27.27 -14.76 1.92
N ILE A 41 26.46 -15.80 1.75
CA ILE A 41 25.95 -16.62 2.86
C ILE A 41 27.11 -17.41 3.48
N ILE A 42 27.95 -18.05 2.67
CA ILE A 42 29.10 -18.80 3.19
C ILE A 42 30.15 -17.85 3.79
N GLY A 43 30.40 -16.70 3.15
CA GLY A 43 31.34 -15.71 3.69
C GLY A 43 30.93 -15.24 5.09
N HIS A 44 29.66 -14.88 5.26
CA HIS A 44 29.10 -14.49 6.56
C HIS A 44 29.25 -15.60 7.61
N ALA A 45 28.82 -16.83 7.28
CA ALA A 45 28.94 -17.95 8.21
C ALA A 45 30.39 -18.25 8.60
N LEU A 46 31.32 -18.17 7.65
CA LEU A 46 32.75 -18.34 7.90
C LEU A 46 33.28 -17.26 8.86
N HIS A 47 32.95 -15.98 8.62
CA HIS A 47 33.36 -14.87 9.47
C HIS A 47 32.81 -15.02 10.89
N SER A 48 31.49 -15.25 11.02
CA SER A 48 30.83 -15.49 12.30
C SER A 48 31.44 -16.66 13.06
N GLY A 49 31.81 -17.74 12.37
CA GLY A 49 32.46 -18.90 12.99
C GLY A 49 33.89 -18.67 13.47
N ILE A 50 34.64 -17.84 12.76
CA ILE A 50 35.99 -17.43 13.17
C ILE A 50 35.91 -16.56 14.42
N GLU A 51 34.94 -15.64 14.50
CA GLU A 51 34.72 -14.79 15.67
C GLU A 51 34.22 -15.58 16.89
N HIS A 52 33.17 -16.39 16.70
CA HIS A 52 32.48 -17.09 17.78
C HIS A 52 32.91 -18.56 17.85
N ASP A 53 32.25 -19.43 17.08
CA ASP A 53 32.44 -20.87 17.10
C ASP A 53 31.77 -21.54 15.88
N VAL A 54 32.08 -22.82 15.68
CA VAL A 54 31.56 -23.59 14.54
C VAL A 54 30.04 -23.76 14.61
N GLU A 55 29.47 -23.97 15.79
CA GLU A 55 28.03 -24.21 15.95
C GLU A 55 27.23 -22.97 15.52
N THR A 56 27.67 -21.79 15.94
CA THR A 56 27.08 -20.50 15.54
C THR A 56 27.09 -20.32 14.01
N ALA A 57 28.23 -20.58 13.36
CA ALA A 57 28.36 -20.49 11.90
C ALA A 57 27.40 -21.43 11.15
N ILE A 58 27.31 -22.68 11.60
CA ILE A 58 26.47 -23.70 10.94
C ILE A 58 24.99 -23.36 11.13
N ASN A 59 24.60 -22.90 12.32
CA ASN A 59 23.24 -22.44 12.59
C ASN A 59 22.86 -21.25 11.71
N GLU A 60 23.70 -20.23 11.61
CA GLU A 60 23.46 -19.09 10.71
C GLU A 60 23.38 -19.51 9.24
N TYR A 61 24.29 -20.38 8.80
CA TYR A 61 24.31 -20.89 7.44
C TYR A 61 23.02 -21.63 7.09
N TYR A 62 22.55 -22.54 7.96
CA TYR A 62 21.29 -23.25 7.74
C TYR A 62 20.06 -22.32 7.80
N ASN A 63 20.04 -21.37 8.73
CA ASN A 63 18.94 -20.41 8.85
C ASN A 63 18.81 -19.46 7.65
N ALA A 64 19.83 -19.35 6.81
CA ALA A 64 19.74 -18.59 5.57
C ALA A 64 18.87 -19.27 4.50
N PHE A 65 18.58 -20.58 4.63
CA PHE A 65 17.83 -21.34 3.64
C PHE A 65 16.45 -21.77 4.15
N PRO A 66 15.37 -21.60 3.37
CA PRO A 66 14.04 -22.03 3.78
C PRO A 66 13.86 -23.57 3.73
N VAL A 67 14.68 -24.26 2.93
CA VAL A 67 14.64 -25.71 2.75
C VAL A 67 16.07 -26.24 2.70
N LEU A 68 16.38 -27.24 3.52
CA LEU A 68 17.68 -27.90 3.53
C LEU A 68 17.77 -28.95 2.41
N THR A 69 18.93 -28.99 1.76
CA THR A 69 19.26 -29.95 0.70
C THR A 69 20.61 -30.58 0.97
N ASP A 70 20.92 -31.70 0.32
CA ASP A 70 22.22 -32.37 0.49
C ASP A 70 23.40 -31.43 0.17
N ALA A 71 23.26 -30.59 -0.86
CA ALA A 71 24.29 -29.60 -1.23
C ALA A 71 24.54 -28.56 -0.12
N ILE A 72 23.50 -28.17 0.62
CA ILE A 72 23.61 -27.26 1.77
C ILE A 72 24.36 -27.97 2.91
N VAL A 73 23.97 -29.21 3.23
CA VAL A 73 24.68 -30.01 4.24
C VAL A 73 26.14 -30.24 3.86
N GLU A 74 26.43 -30.45 2.58
CA GLU A 74 27.80 -30.63 2.08
C GLU A 74 28.67 -29.37 2.22
N GLU A 75 28.13 -28.17 2.03
CA GLU A 75 28.87 -26.93 2.29
C GLU A 75 29.06 -26.67 3.78
N ALA A 76 28.06 -26.99 4.61
CA ALA A 76 28.18 -26.92 6.07
C ALA A 76 29.31 -27.82 6.61
N LEU A 77 29.42 -29.06 6.11
CA LEU A 77 30.54 -29.97 6.44
C LEU A 77 31.91 -29.36 6.14
N LYS A 78 32.03 -28.53 5.10
CA LYS A 78 33.30 -27.85 4.78
C LYS A 78 33.60 -26.77 5.82
N LEU A 79 32.60 -25.99 6.23
CA LEU A 79 32.76 -24.96 7.25
C LEU A 79 33.19 -25.56 8.60
N GLU A 80 32.64 -26.71 8.99
CA GLU A 80 33.02 -27.44 10.22
C GLU A 80 34.52 -27.76 10.28
N ILE A 81 35.17 -27.97 9.13
CA ILE A 81 36.61 -28.28 9.05
C ILE A 81 37.44 -27.00 8.86
N LEU A 82 36.97 -26.07 8.04
CA LEU A 82 37.72 -24.88 7.67
C LEU A 82 37.80 -23.85 8.81
N ILE A 83 36.74 -23.66 9.59
CA ILE A 83 36.74 -22.71 10.71
C ILE A 83 37.80 -23.09 11.76
N PRO A 84 37.86 -24.34 12.28
CA PRO A 84 38.92 -24.74 13.20
C PRO A 84 40.32 -24.57 12.62
N LYS A 85 40.53 -24.88 11.33
CA LYS A 85 41.82 -24.65 10.67
C LYS A 85 42.24 -23.18 10.67
N VAL A 86 41.30 -22.27 10.44
CA VAL A 86 41.59 -20.82 10.51
C VAL A 86 41.95 -20.42 11.94
N LYS A 87 41.20 -20.90 12.94
CA LYS A 87 41.53 -20.63 14.36
C LYS A 87 42.90 -21.18 14.74
N GLU A 88 43.23 -22.39 14.31
CA GLU A 88 44.54 -22.99 14.52
C GLU A 88 45.66 -22.17 13.88
N PHE A 89 45.46 -21.67 12.65
CA PHE A 89 46.40 -20.76 12.00
C PHE A 89 46.58 -19.47 12.80
N LEU A 90 45.51 -18.91 13.37
CA LEU A 90 45.58 -17.67 14.15
C LEU A 90 46.31 -17.85 15.49
N ASN A 91 46.44 -19.07 16.02
CA ASN A 91 47.23 -19.34 17.23
C ASN A 91 48.70 -18.94 17.11
N GLN A 92 49.25 -18.79 15.89
CA GLN A 92 50.61 -18.26 15.73
C GLN A 92 50.76 -16.79 16.20
N PHE A 93 49.65 -16.09 16.39
CA PHE A 93 49.58 -14.72 16.94
C PHE A 93 49.15 -14.73 18.42
N GLU A 94 49.42 -15.83 19.13
CA GLU A 94 49.19 -15.90 20.57
C GLU A 94 49.87 -14.71 21.29
N GLY A 95 49.11 -14.05 22.16
CA GLY A 95 49.55 -12.83 22.87
C GLY A 95 49.19 -11.51 22.18
N PHE A 96 48.65 -11.55 20.96
CA PHE A 96 48.02 -10.38 20.33
C PHE A 96 46.58 -10.23 20.87
N GLU A 97 46.08 -8.99 20.91
CA GLU A 97 44.66 -8.71 21.11
C GLU A 97 43.92 -8.81 19.77
N PHE A 98 42.81 -9.56 19.77
CA PHE A 98 42.02 -9.85 18.57
C PHE A 98 40.75 -9.00 18.62
N ILE A 99 40.63 -8.06 17.67
CA ILE A 99 39.47 -7.20 17.54
C ILE A 99 38.72 -7.61 16.27
N HIS A 100 37.64 -8.35 16.44
CA HIS A 100 36.79 -8.82 15.36
C HIS A 100 35.73 -7.79 14.98
N GLU A 101 35.32 -7.78 13.69
CA GLU A 101 34.19 -7.00 13.17
C GLU A 101 34.23 -5.51 13.58
N TYR A 102 35.43 -4.90 13.56
CA TYR A 102 35.59 -3.51 13.97
C TYR A 102 34.86 -2.59 13.00
N LYS A 103 33.90 -1.82 13.51
CA LYS A 103 33.13 -0.86 12.73
C LYS A 103 33.87 0.48 12.64
N ILE A 104 34.30 0.82 11.43
CA ILE A 104 34.73 2.17 11.06
C ILE A 104 33.48 3.00 10.78
N ASP A 105 33.31 4.14 11.47
CA ASP A 105 32.12 5.00 11.36
C ASP A 105 32.48 6.49 11.29
N HIS A 106 32.71 6.98 10.06
CA HIS A 106 32.96 8.39 9.78
C HIS A 106 31.78 9.02 9.01
N PRO A 107 31.64 10.36 9.00
CA PRO A 107 30.53 11.03 8.31
C PRO A 107 30.34 10.67 6.84
N ASN A 108 31.43 10.30 6.14
CA ASN A 108 31.44 9.95 4.71
C ASN A 108 31.74 8.48 4.44
N TYR A 109 32.09 7.67 5.44
CA TYR A 109 32.51 6.29 5.26
C TYR A 109 32.02 5.36 6.37
N VAL A 110 31.57 4.17 5.99
CA VAL A 110 31.27 3.06 6.89
C VAL A 110 31.88 1.77 6.36
N GLY A 111 32.56 1.02 7.23
CA GLY A 111 33.20 -0.24 6.90
C GLY A 111 33.27 -1.16 8.12
N TYR A 112 33.42 -2.45 7.86
CA TYR A 112 33.57 -3.50 8.86
C TYR A 112 34.84 -4.26 8.56
N VAL A 113 35.77 -4.24 9.51
CA VAL A 113 37.08 -4.89 9.38
C VAL A 113 37.00 -6.24 10.06
N ASP A 114 37.22 -7.32 9.29
CA ASP A 114 37.06 -8.70 9.77
C ASP A 114 37.89 -8.98 11.04
N LEU A 115 39.19 -8.64 11.03
CA LEU A 115 40.09 -8.83 12.16
C LEU A 115 41.22 -7.78 12.19
N ILE A 116 41.39 -7.15 13.35
CA ILE A 116 42.59 -6.39 13.72
C ILE A 116 43.35 -7.16 14.78
N LEU A 117 44.60 -7.51 14.48
CA LEU A 117 45.53 -8.12 15.41
C LEU A 117 46.43 -7.03 15.98
N LYS A 118 46.29 -6.74 17.26
CA LYS A 118 47.09 -5.73 17.96
C LYS A 118 48.19 -6.39 18.78
N ALA A 119 49.44 -6.08 18.45
CA ALA A 119 50.61 -6.59 19.14
C ALA A 119 50.81 -5.91 20.51
N PRO A 120 51.60 -6.53 21.42
CA PRO A 120 51.94 -5.93 22.71
C PRO A 120 52.69 -4.59 22.63
N ASP A 121 53.28 -4.26 21.48
CA ASP A 121 53.94 -2.97 21.21
C ASP A 121 52.99 -1.93 20.59
N ASP A 122 51.68 -2.16 20.68
CA ASP A 122 50.57 -1.36 20.12
C ASP A 122 50.51 -1.31 18.58
N THR A 123 51.41 -1.99 17.86
CA THR A 123 51.33 -2.07 16.40
C THR A 123 50.22 -3.02 15.95
N CYS A 124 49.56 -2.69 14.85
CA CYS A 124 48.39 -3.39 14.36
C CYS A 124 48.62 -4.05 13.00
N MET A 125 48.01 -5.23 12.80
CA MET A 125 47.90 -5.91 11.53
C MET A 125 46.42 -6.15 11.20
N VAL A 126 46.00 -5.75 10.01
CA VAL A 126 44.64 -6.01 9.53
C VAL A 126 44.64 -7.26 8.68
N VAL A 127 43.73 -8.19 8.99
CA VAL A 127 43.54 -9.44 8.25
C VAL A 127 42.10 -9.50 7.78
N ASP A 128 41.91 -9.64 6.47
CA ASP A 128 40.59 -9.86 5.85
C ASP A 128 40.50 -11.31 5.35
N PHE A 129 39.41 -12.00 5.70
CA PHE A 129 39.21 -13.40 5.37
C PHE A 129 38.47 -13.54 4.04
N LYS A 130 39.04 -14.29 3.09
CA LYS A 130 38.41 -14.54 1.79
C LYS A 130 38.18 -16.03 1.55
N TYR A 131 36.91 -16.45 1.45
CA TYR A 131 36.56 -17.79 0.97
C TYR A 131 36.64 -17.83 -0.57
N SER A 132 37.83 -18.04 -1.11
CA SER A 132 38.08 -18.00 -2.56
C SER A 132 39.39 -18.67 -2.97
N ASN A 133 39.41 -19.24 -4.18
CA ASN A 133 40.64 -19.71 -4.84
C ASN A 133 41.27 -18.64 -5.76
N ASN A 134 40.58 -17.51 -5.98
CA ASN A 134 41.00 -16.52 -6.99
C ASN A 134 41.81 -15.37 -6.36
N VAL A 135 43.02 -15.67 -5.90
CA VAL A 135 43.89 -14.74 -5.18
C VAL A 135 44.17 -13.46 -5.98
N LYS A 136 44.48 -13.58 -7.28
CA LYS A 136 44.91 -12.45 -8.13
C LYS A 136 43.88 -11.32 -8.14
N ASN A 137 42.59 -11.64 -8.22
CA ASN A 137 41.54 -10.62 -8.28
C ASN A 137 41.41 -9.78 -6.99
N TYR A 138 41.84 -10.30 -5.84
CA TYR A 138 41.79 -9.58 -4.57
C TYR A 138 43.05 -8.75 -4.31
N LEU A 139 44.18 -9.09 -4.95
CA LEU A 139 45.39 -8.27 -4.88
C LEU A 139 45.18 -6.87 -5.48
N ASP A 140 44.30 -6.77 -6.49
CA ASP A 140 43.92 -5.50 -7.11
C ASP A 140 42.80 -4.75 -6.33
N SER A 141 42.40 -5.23 -5.14
CA SER A 141 41.29 -4.64 -4.38
C SER A 141 41.76 -3.51 -3.46
N GLY A 142 41.16 -2.33 -3.62
CA GLY A 142 41.41 -1.15 -2.78
C GLY A 142 40.98 -1.27 -1.31
N GLN A 143 40.23 -2.31 -0.94
CA GLN A 143 39.51 -2.41 0.35
C GLN A 143 40.43 -2.26 1.58
N LEU A 144 41.51 -3.05 1.66
CA LEU A 144 42.42 -3.04 2.81
C LEU A 144 43.19 -1.72 2.94
N HIS A 145 43.47 -1.04 1.83
CA HIS A 145 44.14 0.26 1.82
C HIS A 145 43.24 1.33 2.45
N ILE A 146 41.95 1.31 2.10
CA ILE A 146 40.96 2.23 2.67
C ILE A 146 40.77 1.96 4.16
N TYR A 147 40.72 0.68 4.57
CA TYR A 147 40.65 0.33 6.00
C TYR A 147 41.83 0.88 6.77
N LYS A 148 43.05 0.72 6.25
CA LYS A 148 44.25 1.27 6.90
C LYS A 148 44.12 2.77 7.18
N ASP A 149 43.76 3.56 6.16
CA ASP A 149 43.72 5.02 6.28
C ASP A 149 42.69 5.52 7.29
N TYR A 150 41.53 4.86 7.37
CA TYR A 150 40.51 5.22 8.36
C TYR A 150 40.85 4.70 9.76
N LEU A 151 41.43 3.50 9.89
CA LEU A 151 41.88 2.98 11.17
C LEU A 151 43.00 3.84 11.78
N GLU A 152 43.91 4.38 10.98
CA GLU A 152 44.94 5.32 11.46
C GLU A 152 44.33 6.63 11.96
N GLN A 153 43.20 7.09 11.39
CA GLN A 153 42.44 8.24 11.89
C GLN A 153 41.71 7.92 13.21
N ASP A 154 41.26 6.68 13.37
CA ASP A 154 40.66 6.17 14.61
C ASP A 154 41.71 5.90 15.71
N GLY A 155 43.00 6.02 15.39
CA GLY A 155 44.11 5.96 16.34
C GLY A 155 44.86 4.62 16.39
N PHE A 156 44.61 3.70 15.45
CA PHE A 156 45.37 2.46 15.33
C PHE A 156 46.68 2.64 14.57
N ASP A 157 47.77 2.03 15.05
CA ASP A 157 49.06 2.05 14.33
C ASP A 157 49.19 0.85 13.38
N VAL A 158 48.53 0.91 12.22
CA VAL A 158 48.45 -0.22 11.28
C VAL A 158 49.74 -0.36 10.45
N LYS A 159 50.55 -1.38 10.74
CA LYS A 159 51.82 -1.63 10.04
C LYS A 159 51.73 -2.64 8.91
N ARG A 160 50.77 -3.58 8.98
CA ARG A 160 50.67 -4.71 8.05
C ARG A 160 49.22 -4.93 7.63
N LEU A 161 49.05 -5.26 6.35
CA LEU A 161 47.78 -5.64 5.76
C LEU A 161 47.94 -7.04 5.16
N ALA A 162 46.94 -7.90 5.31
CA ALA A 162 46.98 -9.23 4.71
C ALA A 162 45.58 -9.75 4.38
N TYR A 163 45.51 -10.61 3.37
CA TYR A 163 44.38 -11.50 3.18
C TYR A 163 44.71 -12.90 3.69
N LEU A 164 43.75 -13.54 4.35
CA LEU A 164 43.79 -14.97 4.62
C LEU A 164 42.77 -15.68 3.73
N PHE A 165 43.27 -16.39 2.71
CA PHE A 165 42.43 -17.14 1.79
C PHE A 165 42.10 -18.52 2.36
N VAL A 166 40.81 -18.75 2.51
CA VAL A 166 40.23 -20.05 2.85
C VAL A 166 39.85 -20.75 1.53
N PRO A 167 40.40 -21.94 1.24
CA PRO A 167 40.26 -22.57 -0.07
C PRO A 167 38.83 -23.06 -0.32
N LYS A 168 38.35 -22.87 -1.54
CA LYS A 168 37.07 -23.41 -2.02
C LYS A 168 37.27 -24.80 -2.63
N THR A 169 36.68 -25.84 -2.02
CA THR A 169 36.69 -27.20 -2.57
C THR A 169 35.42 -27.46 -3.38
N SER A 170 35.58 -27.68 -4.69
CA SER A 170 34.46 -27.92 -5.62
C SER A 170 34.60 -29.29 -6.28
N ILE A 171 34.35 -30.35 -5.51
CA ILE A 171 34.24 -31.72 -6.03
C ILE A 171 32.78 -32.10 -6.26
N LYS A 172 32.52 -32.92 -7.27
CA LYS A 172 31.17 -33.42 -7.60
C LYS A 172 31.05 -34.89 -7.22
N GLN A 173 29.85 -35.31 -6.84
CA GLN A 173 29.53 -36.72 -6.62
C GLN A 173 29.69 -37.50 -7.91
N LYS A 174 30.34 -38.67 -7.86
CA LYS A 174 30.48 -39.56 -9.01
C LYS A 174 29.19 -40.35 -9.22
N LYS A 175 28.99 -40.92 -10.42
CA LYS A 175 27.78 -41.69 -10.75
C LYS A 175 27.66 -43.00 -9.97
N ASP A 176 28.80 -43.55 -9.56
CA ASP A 176 28.98 -44.83 -8.87
C ASP A 176 29.26 -44.65 -7.36
N GLU A 177 29.09 -43.44 -6.83
CA GLU A 177 29.40 -43.08 -5.45
C GLU A 177 28.09 -42.76 -4.71
N ASP A 178 27.84 -43.45 -3.59
CA ASP A 178 26.72 -43.09 -2.72
C ASP A 178 27.01 -41.81 -1.92
N LEU A 179 25.98 -41.27 -1.27
CA LEU A 179 26.09 -40.00 -0.54
C LEU A 179 27.07 -40.07 0.63
N PHE A 180 27.17 -41.21 1.31
CA PHE A 180 28.07 -41.39 2.44
C PHE A 180 29.53 -41.35 2.01
N HIS A 181 29.89 -42.11 0.97
CA HIS A 181 31.23 -42.13 0.41
C HIS A 181 31.60 -40.76 -0.18
N PHE A 182 30.64 -40.06 -0.79
CA PHE A 182 30.87 -38.70 -1.29
C PHE A 182 31.20 -37.71 -0.17
N ARG A 183 30.41 -37.70 0.92
CA ARG A 183 30.69 -36.84 2.08
C ARG A 183 32.03 -37.15 2.72
N LYS A 184 32.40 -38.43 2.83
CA LYS A 184 33.73 -38.83 3.32
C LYS A 184 34.85 -38.25 2.44
N ARG A 185 34.70 -38.29 1.12
CA ARG A 185 35.67 -37.70 0.19
C ARG A 185 35.73 -36.17 0.26
N ILE A 186 34.61 -35.50 0.54
CA ILE A 186 34.59 -34.05 0.82
C ILE A 186 35.46 -33.76 2.03
N VAL A 187 35.26 -34.46 3.15
CA VAL A 187 36.04 -34.30 4.38
C VAL A 187 37.53 -34.47 4.09
N GLU A 188 37.94 -35.60 3.51
CA GLU A 188 39.34 -35.88 3.18
C GLU A 188 39.97 -34.80 2.28
N THR A 189 39.21 -34.29 1.30
CA THR A 189 39.69 -33.24 0.37
C THR A 189 39.85 -31.89 1.07
N VAL A 190 38.91 -31.52 1.95
CA VAL A 190 38.95 -30.27 2.70
C VAL A 190 40.05 -30.32 3.76
N GLU A 191 40.24 -31.45 4.41
CA GLU A 191 41.34 -31.70 5.35
C GLU A 191 42.72 -31.60 4.67
N ALA A 192 42.86 -32.06 3.43
CA ALA A 192 44.09 -31.90 2.66
C ALA A 192 44.34 -30.46 2.15
N SER A 193 43.31 -29.59 2.16
CA SER A 193 43.44 -28.22 1.68
C SER A 193 44.17 -27.31 2.68
N ALA A 194 44.96 -26.37 2.15
CA ALA A 194 45.78 -25.44 2.93
C ALA A 194 45.27 -24.00 2.81
N LEU A 195 45.35 -23.26 3.92
CA LEU A 195 45.12 -21.83 3.94
C LEU A 195 46.27 -21.09 3.26
N GLN A 196 45.98 -19.95 2.64
CA GLN A 196 47.00 -19.12 2.01
C GLN A 196 46.96 -17.71 2.61
N PHE A 197 48.01 -17.35 3.35
CA PHE A 197 48.21 -16.02 3.91
C PHE A 197 49.01 -15.14 2.94
N VAL A 198 48.47 -13.99 2.57
CA VAL A 198 49.06 -13.11 1.55
C VAL A 198 49.18 -11.69 2.09
N PRO A 199 50.40 -11.23 2.41
CA PRO A 199 50.66 -9.84 2.78
C PRO A 199 50.39 -8.89 1.62
N ILE A 200 49.90 -7.69 1.94
CA ILE A 200 49.60 -6.61 0.99
C ILE A 200 50.45 -5.39 1.32
N GLU A 201 51.16 -4.90 0.31
CA GLU A 201 51.90 -3.65 0.40
C GLU A 201 50.93 -2.48 0.27
N PHE A 202 50.96 -1.56 1.23
CA PHE A 202 50.04 -0.45 1.26
C PHE A 202 50.27 0.55 0.11
N ASN A 203 49.19 0.98 -0.54
CA ASN A 203 49.16 1.95 -1.63
C ASN A 203 48.19 3.10 -1.30
N GLU A 204 48.74 4.27 -1.00
CA GLU A 204 47.98 5.49 -0.66
C GLU A 204 47.05 5.96 -1.81
N MET A 205 47.38 5.64 -3.05
CA MET A 205 46.58 6.06 -4.21
C MET A 205 45.19 5.42 -4.23
N GLU A 206 45.02 4.25 -3.63
CA GLU A 206 43.72 3.55 -3.59
C GLU A 206 42.67 4.37 -2.83
N THR A 207 43.07 5.03 -1.74
CA THR A 207 42.16 5.93 -1.00
C THR A 207 41.82 7.17 -1.79
N VAL A 208 42.78 7.72 -2.54
CA VAL A 208 42.52 8.85 -3.45
C VAL A 208 41.54 8.44 -4.56
N TYR A 209 41.71 7.26 -5.15
CA TYR A 209 40.78 6.73 -6.16
C TYR A 209 39.39 6.49 -5.57
N PHE A 210 39.30 5.97 -4.35
CA PHE A 210 38.03 5.79 -3.65
C PHE A 210 37.29 7.11 -3.45
N GLN A 211 37.97 8.16 -2.97
CA GLN A 211 37.37 9.49 -2.79
C GLN A 211 36.93 10.11 -4.12
N ASN A 212 37.72 9.93 -5.19
CA ASN A 212 37.34 10.41 -6.52
C ASN A 212 36.10 9.69 -7.06
N ASN A 213 35.99 8.37 -6.86
CA ASN A 213 34.81 7.61 -7.24
C ASN A 213 33.55 8.05 -6.48
N ILE A 214 33.68 8.42 -5.20
CA ILE A 214 32.56 9.00 -4.44
C ILE A 214 32.07 10.29 -5.10
N ARG A 215 32.99 11.20 -5.47
CA ARG A 215 32.61 12.43 -6.18
C ARG A 215 31.94 12.13 -7.53
N GLU A 216 32.46 11.16 -8.28
CA GLU A 216 31.84 10.71 -9.54
C GLU A 216 30.41 10.21 -9.32
N ILE A 217 30.16 9.46 -8.24
CA ILE A 217 28.80 9.01 -7.87
C ILE A 217 27.88 10.19 -7.57
N GLU A 218 28.36 11.17 -6.81
CA GLU A 218 27.56 12.34 -6.40
C GLU A 218 27.22 13.26 -7.59
N ASP A 219 28.12 13.39 -8.55
CA ASP A 219 27.92 14.19 -9.76
C ASP A 219 27.16 13.44 -10.86
N SER A 220 27.07 12.10 -10.78
CA SER A 220 26.45 11.29 -11.83
C SER A 220 24.93 11.44 -11.89
N LYS A 221 24.43 11.68 -13.11
CA LYS A 221 23.00 11.69 -13.45
C LYS A 221 22.60 10.50 -14.32
N ASP A 222 23.57 9.76 -14.85
CA ASP A 222 23.35 8.62 -15.74
C ASP A 222 23.87 7.32 -15.12
N PHE A 223 22.95 6.40 -14.90
CA PHE A 223 23.20 5.08 -14.34
C PHE A 223 22.80 3.97 -15.31
N SER A 224 22.67 4.27 -16.61
CA SER A 224 22.22 3.30 -17.62
C SER A 224 23.21 2.17 -17.87
N LYS A 225 24.50 2.39 -17.61
CA LYS A 225 25.57 1.43 -17.89
C LYS A 225 25.44 0.17 -17.03
N ARG A 226 25.41 -0.98 -17.70
CA ARG A 226 25.36 -2.31 -17.09
C ARG A 226 26.71 -3.01 -17.22
N ASN A 227 27.13 -3.67 -16.16
CA ASN A 227 28.35 -4.50 -16.09
C ASN A 227 29.58 -3.87 -16.77
N LYS A 228 29.87 -2.61 -16.43
CA LYS A 228 30.97 -1.81 -17.00
C LYS A 228 32.33 -2.51 -16.84
N SER A 229 32.55 -3.17 -15.71
CA SER A 229 33.82 -3.86 -15.42
C SER A 229 33.87 -5.33 -15.87
N GLY A 230 32.72 -5.91 -16.24
CA GLY A 230 32.59 -7.36 -16.45
C GLY A 230 32.49 -8.18 -15.15
N LYS A 231 32.62 -7.55 -13.97
CA LYS A 231 32.67 -8.22 -12.65
C LYS A 231 31.36 -8.17 -11.87
N CYS A 232 30.28 -7.61 -12.45
CA CYS A 232 29.00 -7.52 -11.76
C CYS A 232 28.42 -8.91 -11.50
N PHE A 233 28.37 -9.29 -10.22
CA PHE A 233 27.89 -10.61 -9.77
C PHE A 233 26.40 -10.83 -10.02
N SER A 234 25.64 -9.78 -10.33
CA SER A 234 24.19 -9.81 -10.49
C SER A 234 23.75 -8.78 -11.55
N CYS A 235 24.25 -8.86 -12.79
CA CYS A 235 23.88 -7.88 -13.83
C CYS A 235 22.39 -7.88 -14.20
N ASN A 236 21.65 -8.93 -13.80
CA ASN A 236 20.20 -8.98 -13.81
C ASN A 236 19.70 -9.30 -12.40
N PRO A 237 19.79 -8.35 -11.44
CA PRO A 237 19.47 -8.65 -10.06
C PRO A 237 17.97 -8.92 -9.94
N ARG A 238 17.63 -10.03 -9.28
CA ARG A 238 16.25 -10.32 -8.93
C ARG A 238 15.89 -9.41 -7.77
N PHE A 239 15.15 -8.34 -8.03
CA PHE A 239 14.60 -7.52 -6.95
C PHE A 239 13.21 -8.01 -6.60
N LYS A 240 12.85 -7.90 -5.32
CA LYS A 240 11.46 -8.02 -4.89
C LYS A 240 10.66 -6.95 -5.65
N PRO A 241 9.63 -7.31 -6.42
CA PRO A 241 8.70 -6.32 -6.91
C PRO A 241 8.03 -5.63 -5.72
N ASN A 242 7.71 -4.34 -5.85
CA ASN A 242 7.10 -3.52 -4.80
C ASN A 242 5.81 -4.12 -4.18
N TYR A 243 5.20 -5.12 -4.81
CA TYR A 243 4.04 -5.84 -4.25
C TYR A 243 4.37 -6.85 -3.14
N LEU A 244 5.64 -7.22 -2.92
CA LEU A 244 6.04 -8.14 -1.84
C LEU A 244 6.14 -7.46 -0.46
N GLU A 245 5.95 -6.15 -0.37
CA GLU A 245 5.73 -5.42 0.90
C GLU A 245 4.24 -5.27 1.23
N ALA A 246 3.36 -5.60 0.28
CA ALA A 246 1.93 -5.66 0.54
C ALA A 246 1.57 -7.02 1.13
N ILE A 247 0.78 -7.02 2.21
CA ILE A 247 0.13 -8.25 2.69
C ILE A 247 -0.71 -8.78 1.52
N GLN A 248 -0.55 -10.05 1.14
CA GLN A 248 -1.34 -10.68 0.08
C GLN A 248 -2.17 -11.81 0.65
N ASP A 249 -3.33 -12.06 0.07
CA ASP A 249 -4.09 -13.28 0.37
C ASP A 249 -3.49 -14.49 -0.37
N GLU A 250 -4.04 -15.68 -0.12
CA GLU A 250 -3.57 -16.95 -0.71
C GLU A 250 -3.65 -16.98 -2.26
N LYS A 251 -4.31 -15.99 -2.88
CA LYS A 251 -4.48 -15.86 -4.33
C LYS A 251 -3.56 -14.80 -4.94
N GLY A 252 -2.73 -14.13 -4.13
CA GLY A 252 -1.82 -13.08 -4.58
C GLY A 252 -2.48 -11.71 -4.74
N GLU A 253 -3.69 -11.52 -4.20
CA GLU A 253 -4.36 -10.22 -4.21
C GLU A 253 -3.85 -9.35 -3.04
N ILE A 254 -3.61 -8.07 -3.32
CA ILE A 254 -3.09 -7.12 -2.32
C ILE A 254 -4.15 -6.84 -1.24
N LEU A 255 -3.91 -7.30 -0.02
CA LEU A 255 -4.64 -6.91 1.18
C LEU A 255 -4.17 -5.51 1.65
N MET A 256 -4.80 -4.49 1.08
CA MET A 256 -4.80 -3.05 1.49
C MET A 256 -3.49 -2.44 2.03
N ALA A 257 -2.81 -1.66 1.19
CA ALA A 257 -1.86 -0.63 1.63
C ALA A 257 -2.57 0.71 1.85
N LEU A 258 -2.44 1.31 3.04
CA LEU A 258 -2.97 2.64 3.32
C LEU A 258 -2.19 3.72 2.53
N PRO A 259 -2.84 4.81 2.08
CA PRO A 259 -2.14 5.95 1.49
C PRO A 259 -1.10 6.55 2.44
N LYS A 260 -0.03 7.12 1.89
CA LYS A 260 0.98 7.85 2.68
C LYS A 260 0.33 8.98 3.48
N ASN A 261 0.84 9.23 4.69
CA ASN A 261 0.39 10.30 5.58
C ASN A 261 0.93 11.68 5.13
N GLU A 262 0.66 12.04 3.89
CA GLU A 262 1.03 13.31 3.26
C GLU A 262 -0.25 14.01 2.79
N ARG A 263 -0.29 15.34 2.91
CA ARG A 263 -1.45 16.10 2.44
C ARG A 263 -1.48 16.10 0.92
N ARG A 264 -2.63 15.74 0.33
CA ARG A 264 -2.85 15.83 -1.10
C ARG A 264 -2.86 17.29 -1.54
N GLU A 265 -2.26 17.57 -2.69
CA GLU A 265 -2.43 18.86 -3.36
C GLU A 265 -3.90 19.07 -3.72
N ARG A 266 -4.39 20.31 -3.58
CA ARG A 266 -5.74 20.66 -3.99
C ARG A 266 -5.77 20.76 -5.51
N LYS A 267 -6.48 19.84 -6.15
CA LYS A 267 -6.80 19.94 -7.58
C LYS A 267 -8.06 20.79 -7.76
N ILE A 268 -8.09 21.59 -8.81
CA ILE A 268 -9.29 22.31 -9.25
C ILE A 268 -10.24 21.26 -9.81
N ASP A 269 -11.42 21.15 -9.20
CA ASP A 269 -12.49 20.28 -9.67
C ASP A 269 -13.29 21.03 -10.74
N THR A 270 -13.18 20.64 -12.01
CA THR A 270 -13.94 21.23 -13.11
C THR A 270 -15.17 20.40 -13.49
N LYS A 271 -15.44 19.29 -12.80
CA LYS A 271 -16.55 18.39 -13.10
C LYS A 271 -17.34 18.03 -11.83
N PRO A 272 -17.84 19.01 -11.05
CA PRO A 272 -18.60 18.70 -9.85
C PRO A 272 -19.94 18.05 -10.17
N ASP A 273 -20.39 17.17 -9.28
CA ASP A 273 -21.78 16.71 -9.27
C ASP A 273 -22.69 17.90 -8.94
N PHE A 274 -23.77 18.11 -9.70
CA PHE A 274 -24.66 19.24 -9.45
C PHE A 274 -26.14 18.96 -9.70
N TRP A 275 -26.99 19.74 -9.05
CA TRP A 275 -28.44 19.73 -9.26
C TRP A 275 -28.90 21.07 -9.79
N ILE A 276 -29.49 21.09 -10.98
CA ILE A 276 -30.12 22.27 -11.57
C ILE A 276 -31.64 22.17 -11.52
N TYR A 277 -32.30 23.22 -11.04
CA TYR A 277 -33.75 23.31 -11.05
C TYR A 277 -34.24 24.70 -11.47
N ALA A 278 -35.37 24.73 -12.18
CA ALA A 278 -35.94 25.95 -12.78
C ALA A 278 -37.35 25.67 -13.30
N ASP A 279 -38.09 26.73 -13.63
CA ASP A 279 -39.36 26.60 -14.36
C ASP A 279 -39.16 25.92 -15.73
N SER A 280 -40.27 25.50 -16.32
CA SER A 280 -40.32 24.96 -17.67
C SER A 280 -39.82 26.00 -18.68
N TYR A 281 -39.22 25.53 -19.78
CA TYR A 281 -38.72 26.38 -20.88
C TYR A 281 -37.56 27.34 -20.57
N VAL A 282 -37.01 27.34 -19.34
CA VAL A 282 -35.81 28.12 -18.97
C VAL A 282 -34.54 27.62 -19.68
N GLY A 283 -34.51 26.36 -20.12
CA GLY A 283 -33.37 25.78 -20.86
C GLY A 283 -32.45 24.86 -20.05
N LYS A 284 -32.96 24.21 -18.99
CA LYS A 284 -32.20 23.30 -18.12
C LYS A 284 -31.48 22.19 -18.91
N SER A 285 -32.22 21.41 -19.69
CA SER A 285 -31.68 20.29 -20.46
C SER A 285 -30.74 20.78 -21.57
N THR A 286 -31.03 21.93 -22.20
CA THR A 286 -30.16 22.57 -23.20
C THR A 286 -28.82 23.02 -22.60
N PHE A 287 -28.81 23.51 -21.37
CA PHE A 287 -27.58 23.85 -20.65
C PHE A 287 -26.76 22.60 -20.32
N VAL A 288 -27.42 21.54 -19.83
CA VAL A 288 -26.75 20.27 -19.50
C VAL A 288 -26.24 19.53 -20.75
N ASP A 289 -26.89 19.68 -21.90
CA ASP A 289 -26.48 19.13 -23.20
C ASP A 289 -25.09 19.61 -23.66
N LYS A 290 -24.60 20.73 -23.12
CA LYS A 290 -23.28 21.28 -23.45
C LYS A 290 -22.14 20.59 -22.69
N PHE A 291 -22.43 19.75 -21.70
CA PHE A 291 -21.41 19.03 -20.96
C PHE A 291 -20.81 17.91 -21.82
N PRO A 292 -19.48 17.69 -21.76
CA PRO A 292 -18.81 16.69 -22.57
C PRO A 292 -19.28 15.28 -22.20
N ASN A 293 -19.49 14.44 -23.22
CA ASN A 293 -19.85 13.01 -23.10
C ASN A 293 -20.96 12.74 -22.07
N VAL A 294 -22.01 13.57 -22.06
CA VAL A 294 -23.16 13.41 -21.17
C VAL A 294 -24.17 12.41 -21.73
N LEU A 295 -24.67 11.52 -20.87
CA LEU A 295 -25.79 10.62 -21.14
C LEU A 295 -27.04 11.11 -20.39
N PHE A 296 -28.15 11.30 -21.10
CA PHE A 296 -29.43 11.60 -20.45
C PHE A 296 -30.22 10.33 -20.14
N LEU A 297 -30.65 10.21 -18.88
CA LEU A 297 -31.69 9.29 -18.45
C LEU A 297 -32.99 10.10 -18.34
N ASN A 298 -33.76 10.13 -19.43
CA ASN A 298 -34.92 11.02 -19.59
C ASN A 298 -36.24 10.34 -19.24
N THR A 299 -37.03 10.91 -18.33
CA THR A 299 -38.35 10.42 -17.92
C THR A 299 -39.51 11.07 -18.67
N ASP A 300 -39.37 12.36 -19.03
CA ASP A 300 -40.52 13.22 -19.28
C ASP A 300 -40.99 13.28 -20.74
N GLY A 301 -40.16 12.88 -21.71
CA GLY A 301 -40.55 13.04 -23.11
C GLY A 301 -39.64 13.93 -23.94
N ASN A 302 -38.95 14.89 -23.32
CA ASN A 302 -38.56 16.12 -24.01
C ASN A 302 -37.09 16.12 -24.42
N THR A 303 -36.78 15.56 -25.58
CA THR A 303 -35.39 15.43 -26.08
C THR A 303 -35.13 16.14 -27.40
N ASP A 304 -36.14 16.80 -27.98
CA ASP A 304 -36.05 17.34 -29.34
C ASP A 304 -35.03 18.50 -29.47
N ASN A 305 -34.66 19.12 -28.34
CA ASN A 305 -33.75 20.27 -28.28
C ASN A 305 -32.37 19.92 -27.70
N THR A 306 -32.05 18.63 -27.55
CA THR A 306 -30.77 18.13 -27.01
C THR A 306 -30.11 17.22 -28.03
N THR A 307 -28.78 17.19 -28.06
CA THR A 307 -27.96 16.42 -28.99
C THR A 307 -27.29 15.20 -28.36
N ALA A 308 -27.18 15.19 -27.03
CA ALA A 308 -26.59 14.11 -26.26
C ALA A 308 -27.38 12.80 -26.38
N PRO A 309 -26.71 11.63 -26.24
CA PRO A 309 -27.38 10.34 -26.17
C PRO A 309 -28.42 10.28 -25.05
N VAL A 310 -29.53 9.58 -25.32
CA VAL A 310 -30.65 9.48 -24.37
C VAL A 310 -31.11 8.04 -24.19
N ILE A 311 -31.25 7.62 -22.94
CA ILE A 311 -32.03 6.45 -22.55
C ILE A 311 -33.37 6.94 -21.98
N ARG A 312 -34.48 6.48 -22.58
CA ARG A 312 -35.82 6.81 -22.12
C ARG A 312 -36.24 5.93 -20.95
N ILE A 313 -36.42 6.54 -19.79
CA ILE A 313 -36.92 5.92 -18.56
C ILE A 313 -38.44 5.98 -18.59
N LYS A 314 -39.05 4.97 -19.22
CA LYS A 314 -40.50 4.81 -19.29
C LYS A 314 -40.87 3.34 -19.26
N ASP A 315 -42.13 3.06 -18.95
CA ASP A 315 -42.64 1.70 -19.02
C ASP A 315 -42.52 1.15 -20.44
N GLN A 316 -41.98 -0.07 -20.55
CA GLN A 316 -41.86 -0.80 -21.80
C GLN A 316 -42.86 -1.94 -21.80
N VAL A 317 -43.75 -1.94 -22.79
CA VAL A 317 -44.75 -3.00 -22.96
C VAL A 317 -44.40 -3.79 -24.22
N THR A 318 -44.12 -5.08 -24.05
CA THR A 318 -43.86 -5.99 -25.16
C THR A 318 -45.00 -7.02 -25.27
N LYS A 319 -45.41 -7.33 -26.50
CA LYS A 319 -46.43 -8.35 -26.77
C LYS A 319 -45.75 -9.65 -27.20
N LYS A 320 -45.82 -10.69 -26.37
CA LYS A 320 -45.42 -12.06 -26.73
C LYS A 320 -46.68 -12.88 -27.00
N GLY A 321 -47.16 -12.86 -28.24
CA GLY A 321 -48.41 -13.52 -28.63
C GLY A 321 -49.64 -12.88 -27.99
N ARG A 322 -50.34 -13.63 -27.11
CA ARG A 322 -51.53 -13.15 -26.37
C ARG A 322 -51.22 -12.52 -25.01
N ILE A 323 -49.97 -12.60 -24.54
CA ILE A 323 -49.55 -12.10 -23.22
C ILE A 323 -48.78 -10.79 -23.41
N THR A 324 -49.15 -9.78 -22.63
CA THR A 324 -48.41 -8.51 -22.52
C THR A 324 -47.46 -8.59 -21.33
N GLU A 325 -46.17 -8.39 -21.58
CA GLU A 325 -45.14 -8.26 -20.55
C GLU A 325 -44.81 -6.77 -20.40
N ARG A 326 -44.96 -6.25 -19.17
CA ARG A 326 -44.68 -4.86 -18.84
C ARG A 326 -43.43 -4.81 -17.96
N LYS A 327 -42.47 -3.99 -18.37
CA LYS A 327 -41.29 -3.62 -17.59
C LYS A 327 -41.48 -2.19 -17.12
N LEU A 328 -41.39 -1.95 -15.81
CA LEU A 328 -41.64 -0.64 -15.23
C LEU A 328 -40.47 0.31 -15.53
N ALA A 329 -40.74 1.61 -15.59
CA ALA A 329 -39.73 2.63 -15.83
C ALA A 329 -38.56 2.56 -14.83
N TRP A 330 -38.84 2.24 -13.57
CA TRP A 330 -37.79 2.05 -12.55
C TRP A 330 -36.86 0.88 -12.88
N ASP A 331 -37.39 -0.24 -13.40
CA ASP A 331 -36.55 -1.37 -13.84
C ASP A 331 -35.65 -0.95 -15.01
N VAL A 332 -36.17 -0.15 -15.95
CA VAL A 332 -35.36 0.40 -17.05
C VAL A 332 -34.24 1.30 -16.51
N PHE A 333 -34.49 2.06 -15.46
CA PHE A 333 -33.46 2.86 -14.79
C PHE A 333 -32.41 1.99 -14.08
N LEU A 334 -32.83 0.94 -13.38
CA LEU A 334 -31.91 0.01 -12.72
C LEU A 334 -31.02 -0.73 -13.73
N ASP A 335 -31.57 -1.06 -14.90
CA ASP A 335 -30.83 -1.65 -16.01
C ASP A 335 -29.86 -0.64 -16.63
N ALA A 336 -30.26 0.61 -16.82
CA ALA A 336 -29.33 1.65 -17.28
C ALA A 336 -28.13 1.81 -16.32
N ILE A 337 -28.34 1.72 -15.00
CA ILE A 337 -27.23 1.70 -14.03
C ILE A 337 -26.38 0.44 -14.19
N HIS A 338 -27.00 -0.71 -14.45
CA HIS A 338 -26.28 -1.97 -14.66
C HIS A 338 -25.45 -1.95 -15.95
N ASP A 339 -25.98 -1.40 -17.03
CA ASP A 339 -25.28 -1.26 -18.31
C ASP A 339 -24.09 -0.30 -18.15
N LEU A 340 -24.28 0.84 -17.44
CA LEU A 340 -23.19 1.74 -17.08
C LEU A 340 -22.11 1.08 -16.19
N GLU A 341 -22.46 0.06 -15.40
CA GLU A 341 -21.54 -0.67 -14.53
C GLU A 341 -20.76 -1.77 -15.28
N THR A 342 -21.34 -2.34 -16.34
CA THR A 342 -20.84 -3.57 -16.97
C THR A 342 -20.36 -3.41 -18.40
N GLU A 343 -20.90 -2.45 -19.15
CA GLU A 343 -20.49 -2.19 -20.53
C GLU A 343 -19.34 -1.19 -20.60
N GLU A 344 -18.38 -1.42 -21.50
CA GLU A 344 -17.35 -0.43 -21.81
C GLU A 344 -17.98 0.78 -22.52
N ASN A 345 -17.84 1.97 -21.92
CA ASN A 345 -18.39 3.23 -22.45
C ASN A 345 -17.43 4.40 -22.19
N ASP A 346 -17.62 5.50 -22.92
CA ASP A 346 -16.81 6.73 -22.87
C ASP A 346 -17.56 7.93 -22.26
N PHE A 347 -18.71 7.66 -21.62
CA PHE A 347 -19.48 8.69 -20.93
C PHE A 347 -18.68 9.27 -19.76
N GLU A 348 -18.78 10.58 -19.58
CA GLU A 348 -18.16 11.28 -18.45
C GLU A 348 -19.20 11.78 -17.44
N ALA A 349 -20.44 11.99 -17.90
CA ALA A 349 -21.52 12.52 -17.09
C ALA A 349 -22.84 11.79 -17.34
N VAL A 350 -23.68 11.67 -16.31
CA VAL A 350 -25.03 11.11 -16.37
C VAL A 350 -26.03 12.12 -15.82
N ALA A 351 -26.96 12.55 -16.67
CA ALA A 351 -28.01 13.51 -16.36
C ALA A 351 -29.36 12.81 -16.12
N LEU A 352 -29.96 13.00 -14.95
CA LEU A 352 -31.29 12.50 -14.61
C LEU A 352 -32.34 13.59 -14.86
N ASP A 353 -33.20 13.41 -15.87
CA ASP A 353 -34.14 14.43 -16.34
C ASP A 353 -35.54 13.85 -16.55
N LEU A 354 -36.47 13.91 -15.60
CA LEU A 354 -36.54 14.68 -14.36
C LEU A 354 -36.49 13.79 -13.12
N VAL A 355 -35.83 14.26 -12.07
CA VAL A 355 -35.65 13.48 -10.83
C VAL A 355 -36.96 13.24 -10.07
N GLU A 356 -37.90 14.18 -10.14
CA GLU A 356 -39.23 14.01 -9.52
C GLU A 356 -40.05 12.87 -10.15
N ASP A 357 -40.04 12.75 -11.48
CA ASP A 357 -40.73 11.67 -12.18
C ASP A 357 -40.04 10.33 -11.89
N LEU A 358 -38.70 10.34 -11.87
CA LEU A 358 -37.90 9.17 -11.49
C LEU A 358 -38.23 8.70 -10.06
N ARG A 359 -38.46 9.65 -9.14
CA ARG A 359 -38.88 9.38 -7.77
C ARG A 359 -40.27 8.73 -7.72
N ASP A 360 -41.20 9.18 -8.56
CA ASP A 360 -42.52 8.58 -8.68
C ASP A 360 -42.48 7.20 -9.35
N HIS A 361 -41.62 6.98 -10.34
CA HIS A 361 -41.39 5.65 -10.92
C HIS A 361 -40.88 4.65 -9.86
N CYS A 362 -39.99 5.08 -8.96
CA CYS A 362 -39.56 4.28 -7.82
C CYS A 362 -40.73 3.91 -6.89
N ARG A 363 -41.64 4.86 -6.63
CA ARG A 363 -42.84 4.61 -5.81
C ARG A 363 -43.72 3.53 -6.43
N VAL A 364 -44.03 3.67 -7.73
CA VAL A 364 -44.83 2.70 -8.49
C VAL A 364 -44.18 1.32 -8.48
N TYR A 365 -42.86 1.24 -8.65
CA TYR A 365 -42.13 -0.02 -8.59
C TYR A 365 -42.23 -0.72 -7.23
N VAL A 366 -42.05 0.03 -6.14
CA VAL A 366 -42.18 -0.53 -4.79
C VAL A 366 -43.63 -0.97 -4.54
N PHE A 367 -44.62 -0.23 -5.03
CA PHE A 367 -46.02 -0.59 -4.90
C PHE A 367 -46.33 -1.90 -5.60
N ASP A 368 -45.96 -2.03 -6.87
CA ASP A 368 -46.16 -3.23 -7.67
C ASP A 368 -45.51 -4.46 -7.00
N LYS A 369 -44.24 -4.32 -6.58
CA LYS A 369 -43.48 -5.40 -5.92
C LYS A 369 -44.08 -5.87 -4.59
N ASN A 370 -44.86 -5.03 -3.91
CA ASN A 370 -45.46 -5.36 -2.62
C ASN A 370 -46.98 -5.55 -2.69
N GLY A 371 -47.60 -5.39 -3.87
CA GLY A 371 -49.05 -5.42 -4.04
C GLY A 371 -49.76 -4.29 -3.27
N TRP A 372 -49.18 -3.09 -3.27
CA TRP A 372 -49.73 -1.90 -2.60
C TRP A 372 -50.32 -0.91 -3.61
N GLU A 373 -51.26 -0.09 -3.17
CA GLU A 373 -51.79 1.04 -3.93
C GLU A 373 -51.32 2.38 -3.35
N HIS A 374 -50.97 2.41 -2.07
CA HIS A 374 -50.50 3.60 -1.36
C HIS A 374 -49.43 3.26 -0.30
N GLU A 375 -48.58 4.23 0.07
CA GLU A 375 -47.51 4.00 1.07
C GLU A 375 -48.04 3.57 2.45
N SER A 376 -49.29 3.90 2.77
CA SER A 376 -49.94 3.50 4.03
C SER A 376 -50.13 1.98 4.15
N ASP A 377 -50.20 1.26 3.02
CA ASP A 377 -50.50 -0.16 2.98
C ASP A 377 -49.37 -1.01 3.57
N GLY A 378 -48.16 -0.44 3.64
CA GLY A 378 -47.02 -1.05 4.34
C GLY A 378 -47.10 -1.03 5.86
N GLY A 379 -48.11 -0.38 6.44
CA GLY A 379 -48.21 -0.11 7.88
C GLY A 379 -47.36 1.08 8.32
N TYR A 380 -47.31 1.33 9.63
CA TYR A 380 -46.78 2.56 10.26
C TYR A 380 -45.39 2.99 9.73
N GLY A 381 -45.36 3.87 8.70
CA GLY A 381 -44.15 4.44 8.11
C GLY A 381 -43.36 3.53 7.15
N LYS A 382 -43.61 2.22 7.13
CA LYS A 382 -42.76 1.24 6.41
C LYS A 382 -42.81 1.41 4.89
N GLY A 383 -43.93 1.82 4.32
CA GLY A 383 -44.06 2.05 2.88
C GLY A 383 -43.14 3.17 2.40
N TRP A 384 -43.20 4.33 3.08
CA TRP A 384 -42.31 5.46 2.83
C TRP A 384 -40.83 5.09 3.01
N ASP A 385 -40.50 4.30 4.02
CA ASP A 385 -39.12 3.88 4.27
C ASP A 385 -38.58 2.94 3.18
N LYS A 386 -39.39 1.99 2.68
CA LYS A 386 -39.01 1.12 1.55
C LYS A 386 -38.76 1.93 0.28
N VAL A 387 -39.71 2.79 -0.05
CA VAL A 387 -39.65 3.70 -1.20
C VAL A 387 -38.41 4.60 -1.12
N LYS A 388 -38.08 5.13 0.08
CA LYS A 388 -36.87 5.93 0.31
C LYS A 388 -35.59 5.10 0.18
N LEU A 389 -35.55 3.90 0.77
CA LEU A 389 -34.38 3.04 0.75
C LEU A 389 -34.03 2.61 -0.68
N GLU A 390 -35.05 2.20 -1.45
CA GLU A 390 -34.92 1.79 -2.85
C GLU A 390 -34.30 2.92 -3.70
N PHE A 391 -34.92 4.10 -3.65
CA PHE A 391 -34.42 5.28 -4.38
C PHE A 391 -33.00 5.66 -3.97
N ASN A 392 -32.73 5.73 -2.67
CA ASN A 392 -31.42 6.12 -2.15
C ASN A 392 -30.32 5.12 -2.54
N ASN A 393 -30.63 3.83 -2.59
CA ASN A 393 -29.67 2.80 -2.97
C ASN A 393 -29.33 2.89 -4.47
N ALA A 394 -30.33 3.10 -5.33
CA ALA A 394 -30.08 3.26 -6.76
C ALA A 394 -29.22 4.50 -7.06
N ILE A 395 -29.53 5.65 -6.44
CA ILE A 395 -28.74 6.87 -6.59
C ILE A 395 -27.31 6.71 -6.04
N LYS A 396 -27.13 6.04 -4.90
CA LYS A 396 -25.80 5.72 -4.37
C LYS A 396 -25.01 4.80 -5.29
N ARG A 397 -25.68 3.81 -5.90
CA ARG A 397 -25.05 2.90 -6.88
C ARG A 397 -24.56 3.69 -8.08
N LEU A 398 -25.40 4.55 -8.67
CA LEU A 398 -25.00 5.44 -9.77
C LEU A 398 -23.80 6.32 -9.40
N LYS A 399 -23.82 6.96 -8.24
CA LYS A 399 -22.69 7.80 -7.78
C LYS A 399 -21.41 7.01 -7.55
N ALA A 400 -21.50 5.75 -7.13
CA ALA A 400 -20.33 4.91 -6.90
C ALA A 400 -19.58 4.54 -8.19
N LEU A 401 -20.21 4.65 -9.36
CA LEU A 401 -19.61 4.37 -10.66
C LEU A 401 -18.55 5.42 -11.08
N GLY A 402 -18.55 6.60 -10.46
CA GLY A 402 -17.52 7.63 -10.70
C GLY A 402 -17.79 8.61 -11.85
N TYR A 403 -18.96 8.55 -12.48
CA TYR A 403 -19.42 9.57 -13.42
C TYR A 403 -19.78 10.89 -12.72
N GLN A 404 -19.71 12.01 -13.45
CA GLN A 404 -20.33 13.25 -13.00
C GLN A 404 -21.85 13.09 -13.00
N VAL A 405 -22.49 13.23 -11.85
CA VAL A 405 -23.94 13.08 -11.71
C VAL A 405 -24.63 14.45 -11.75
N ILE A 406 -25.57 14.60 -12.68
CA ILE A 406 -26.34 15.82 -12.89
C ILE A 406 -27.82 15.54 -12.65
N TYR A 407 -28.43 16.26 -11.71
CA TYR A 407 -29.87 16.18 -11.47
C TYR A 407 -30.59 17.35 -12.13
N ILE A 408 -31.71 17.08 -12.80
CA ILE A 408 -32.58 18.10 -13.38
C ILE A 408 -33.98 17.99 -12.74
N SER A 409 -34.51 19.13 -12.29
CA SER A 409 -35.86 19.21 -11.73
C SER A 409 -36.62 20.46 -12.17
N LYS A 410 -37.95 20.38 -12.16
CA LYS A 410 -38.83 21.55 -12.18
C LYS A 410 -38.76 22.29 -10.85
N GLU A 411 -39.00 23.59 -10.88
CA GLU A 411 -39.14 24.38 -9.66
C GLU A 411 -40.61 24.48 -9.21
N ILE A 412 -40.81 24.61 -7.90
CA ILE A 412 -42.06 25.02 -7.28
C ILE A 412 -41.81 26.37 -6.60
N ALA A 413 -42.62 27.36 -6.95
CA ALA A 413 -42.71 28.63 -6.24
C ALA A 413 -43.81 28.56 -5.17
N THR A 414 -43.47 28.81 -3.91
CA THR A 414 -44.43 28.83 -2.79
C THR A 414 -44.36 30.15 -2.04
N GLU A 415 -45.49 30.80 -1.79
CA GLU A 415 -45.55 31.97 -0.89
C GLU A 415 -45.53 31.53 0.58
N ILE A 416 -44.56 32.01 1.34
CA ILE A 416 -44.47 31.80 2.78
C ILE A 416 -44.73 33.13 3.49
N THR A 417 -45.62 33.12 4.47
CA THR A 417 -45.85 34.27 5.37
C THR A 417 -44.78 34.29 6.45
N LEU A 418 -43.96 35.34 6.48
CA LEU A 418 -42.96 35.57 7.52
C LEU A 418 -43.64 35.96 8.84
N LYS A 419 -42.93 35.79 9.97
CA LYS A 419 -43.43 36.13 11.31
C LYS A 419 -43.93 37.59 11.45
N GLY A 420 -43.44 38.50 10.60
CA GLY A 420 -43.87 39.90 10.55
C GLY A 420 -45.04 40.20 9.60
N GLY A 421 -45.74 39.18 9.07
CA GLY A 421 -46.88 39.35 8.16
C GLY A 421 -46.50 39.60 6.69
N GLY A 422 -45.24 39.90 6.39
CA GLY A 422 -44.74 40.00 5.02
C GLY A 422 -44.74 38.64 4.30
N LYS A 423 -45.16 38.63 3.03
CA LYS A 423 -45.10 37.45 2.17
C LYS A 423 -43.75 37.37 1.46
N ARG A 424 -43.18 36.16 1.36
CA ARG A 424 -41.96 35.91 0.61
C ARG A 424 -42.12 34.65 -0.24
N THR A 425 -41.89 34.79 -1.54
CA THR A 425 -41.89 33.65 -2.46
C THR A 425 -40.58 32.90 -2.34
N THR A 426 -40.67 31.58 -2.10
CA THR A 426 -39.53 30.66 -2.07
C THR A 426 -39.56 29.72 -3.25
N PHE A 427 -38.39 29.42 -3.80
CA PHE A 427 -38.22 28.55 -4.96
C PHE A 427 -37.44 27.29 -4.57
N LYS A 428 -38.06 26.12 -4.78
CA LYS A 428 -37.48 24.82 -4.46
C LYS A 428 -37.68 23.82 -5.60
N PRO A 429 -36.85 22.78 -5.73
CA PRO A 429 -37.10 21.70 -6.67
C PRO A 429 -38.41 20.96 -6.34
N ASN A 430 -39.04 20.36 -7.35
CA ASN A 430 -40.32 19.66 -7.25
C ASN A 430 -40.20 18.26 -6.61
N VAL A 431 -39.59 18.17 -5.43
CA VAL A 431 -39.46 16.92 -4.67
C VAL A 431 -39.71 17.18 -3.18
N ASP A 432 -40.03 16.12 -2.43
CA ASP A 432 -40.23 16.23 -0.98
C ASP A 432 -38.92 16.56 -0.24
N ASP A 433 -39.04 17.24 0.90
CA ASP A 433 -37.88 17.74 1.65
C ASP A 433 -36.91 16.62 2.08
N LYS A 434 -37.38 15.39 2.33
CA LYS A 434 -36.49 14.28 2.71
C LYS A 434 -35.67 13.82 1.52
N THR A 435 -36.28 13.72 0.34
CA THR A 435 -35.58 13.41 -0.91
C THR A 435 -34.62 14.54 -1.31
N ALA A 436 -35.05 15.79 -1.21
CA ALA A 436 -34.19 16.95 -1.49
C ALA A 436 -32.94 16.99 -0.59
N ASN A 437 -33.11 16.76 0.72
CA ASN A 437 -31.99 16.72 1.66
C ASN A 437 -31.02 15.56 1.38
N PHE A 438 -31.51 14.43 0.88
CA PHE A 438 -30.65 13.33 0.45
C PHE A 438 -29.87 13.69 -0.81
N LEU A 439 -30.55 14.15 -1.86
CA LEU A 439 -29.94 14.49 -3.15
C LEU A 439 -28.89 15.61 -3.03
N THR A 440 -29.19 16.67 -2.26
CA THR A 440 -28.22 17.74 -1.95
C THR A 440 -26.96 17.23 -1.25
N GLY A 441 -27.07 16.16 -0.45
CA GLY A 441 -25.91 15.50 0.16
C GLY A 441 -25.07 14.67 -0.83
N THR A 442 -25.63 14.33 -1.99
CA THR A 442 -24.95 13.57 -3.05
C THR A 442 -24.30 14.44 -4.12
N VAL A 443 -24.53 15.76 -4.11
CA VAL A 443 -23.94 16.70 -5.09
C VAL A 443 -23.05 17.72 -4.40
N ASP A 444 -22.18 18.39 -5.17
CA ASP A 444 -21.35 19.49 -4.67
C ASP A 444 -22.04 20.85 -4.80
N LEU A 445 -23.00 20.94 -5.72
CA LEU A 445 -23.72 22.16 -6.09
C LEU A 445 -25.22 21.91 -6.26
N THR A 446 -26.04 22.87 -5.82
CA THR A 446 -27.46 22.94 -6.16
C THR A 446 -27.78 24.36 -6.60
N LEU A 447 -28.19 24.52 -7.85
CA LEU A 447 -28.27 25.78 -8.56
C LEU A 447 -29.69 25.98 -9.10
N ARG A 448 -30.17 27.21 -9.04
CA ARG A 448 -31.44 27.61 -9.65
C ARG A 448 -31.15 28.33 -10.96
N ALA A 449 -31.81 27.93 -12.05
CA ALA A 449 -31.87 28.76 -13.26
C ALA A 449 -33.19 29.51 -13.33
N TYR A 450 -33.20 30.69 -13.94
CA TYR A 450 -34.40 31.51 -14.10
C TYR A 450 -34.27 32.47 -15.28
N VAL A 451 -35.40 33.02 -15.73
CA VAL A 451 -35.47 34.09 -16.74
C VAL A 451 -35.77 35.40 -16.01
N ASN A 452 -35.04 36.47 -16.32
CA ASN A 452 -35.28 37.80 -15.75
C ASN A 452 -36.42 38.55 -16.49
N SER A 453 -36.64 39.82 -16.14
CA SER A 453 -37.65 40.67 -16.80
C SER A 453 -37.32 41.01 -18.26
N ASP A 454 -36.07 40.84 -18.68
CA ASP A 454 -35.55 41.20 -20.00
C ASP A 454 -35.42 39.95 -20.91
N ASP A 455 -36.09 38.85 -20.55
CA ASP A 455 -36.06 37.54 -21.22
C ASP A 455 -34.66 36.87 -21.29
N GLU A 456 -33.73 37.31 -20.46
CA GLU A 456 -32.39 36.75 -20.34
C GLU A 456 -32.35 35.62 -19.30
N ARG A 457 -31.61 34.55 -19.62
CA ARG A 457 -31.51 33.34 -18.79
C ARG A 457 -30.28 33.38 -17.90
N PHE A 458 -30.47 33.17 -16.60
CA PHE A 458 -29.41 33.21 -15.60
C PHE A 458 -29.35 31.94 -14.76
N LEU A 459 -28.15 31.66 -14.26
CA LEU A 459 -27.86 30.68 -13.22
C LEU A 459 -27.51 31.42 -11.91
N GLN A 460 -28.24 31.12 -10.84
CA GLN A 460 -28.00 31.66 -9.51
C GLN A 460 -26.92 30.86 -8.80
N LEU A 461 -25.78 31.50 -8.52
CA LEU A 461 -24.62 30.84 -7.89
C LEU A 461 -24.60 31.02 -6.37
N LYS A 462 -24.74 32.26 -5.88
CA LYS A 462 -24.77 32.52 -4.43
C LYS A 462 -26.10 32.12 -3.81
N LYS A 463 -26.01 31.56 -2.61
CA LYS A 463 -27.17 31.15 -1.81
C LYS A 463 -27.99 32.37 -1.40
N GLN A 464 -29.28 32.35 -1.73
CA GLN A 464 -30.28 33.32 -1.24
C GLN A 464 -31.21 32.66 -0.22
N GLN A 465 -31.72 33.43 0.74
CA GLN A 465 -32.58 32.86 1.80
C GLN A 465 -33.90 32.26 1.30
N ASN A 466 -34.40 32.69 0.13
CA ASN A 466 -35.62 32.18 -0.49
C ASN A 466 -35.38 31.21 -1.65
N VAL A 467 -34.13 30.85 -1.93
CA VAL A 467 -33.78 29.92 -3.00
C VAL A 467 -33.17 28.68 -2.35
N PHE A 468 -33.74 27.52 -2.64
CA PHE A 468 -33.17 26.26 -2.21
C PHE A 468 -31.81 26.02 -2.88
N GLY A 469 -30.86 25.44 -2.15
CA GLY A 469 -29.55 25.13 -2.70
C GLY A 469 -28.42 26.06 -2.24
N GLY A 470 -27.34 26.05 -3.01
CA GLY A 470 -26.02 26.51 -2.62
C GLY A 470 -24.95 25.45 -2.92
N GLY A 471 -23.72 25.72 -2.50
CA GLY A 471 -22.58 24.90 -2.88
C GLY A 471 -21.41 24.98 -1.92
N ARG A 472 -20.37 24.20 -2.21
CA ARG A 472 -19.08 24.20 -1.48
C ARG A 472 -18.07 25.22 -2.03
N TYR A 473 -18.47 25.93 -3.09
CA TYR A 473 -17.67 26.89 -3.84
C TYR A 473 -17.90 28.31 -3.32
N ASP A 474 -16.83 29.11 -3.32
CA ASP A 474 -16.86 30.51 -2.88
C ASP A 474 -16.99 31.42 -4.10
N TRP A 475 -18.22 31.50 -4.61
CA TRP A 475 -18.56 32.24 -5.82
C TRP A 475 -18.25 33.74 -5.66
N GLN A 476 -17.60 34.33 -6.65
CA GLN A 476 -17.28 35.75 -6.62
C GLN A 476 -18.50 36.57 -7.07
N VAL A 477 -19.24 36.05 -8.04
CA VAL A 477 -20.47 36.66 -8.58
C VAL A 477 -21.73 35.99 -8.03
N ASP A 478 -22.84 36.73 -8.03
CA ASP A 478 -24.13 36.23 -7.54
C ASP A 478 -24.84 35.36 -8.58
N THR A 479 -24.74 35.76 -9.85
CA THR A 479 -25.43 35.17 -11.00
C THR A 479 -24.53 35.22 -12.23
N ILE A 480 -24.71 34.26 -13.14
CA ILE A 480 -24.06 34.23 -14.46
C ILE A 480 -25.11 33.95 -15.54
N PRO A 481 -24.84 34.27 -16.82
CA PRO A 481 -25.64 33.76 -17.94
C PRO A 481 -25.76 32.24 -17.89
N LEU A 482 -26.88 31.67 -18.32
CA LEU A 482 -27.11 30.22 -18.40
C LEU A 482 -26.33 29.58 -19.56
N GLU A 483 -25.00 29.69 -19.50
CA GLU A 483 -24.07 29.25 -20.54
C GLU A 483 -22.96 28.40 -19.93
N TYR A 484 -22.55 27.36 -20.66
CA TYR A 484 -21.57 26.37 -20.18
C TYR A 484 -20.20 27.00 -19.89
N ASP A 485 -19.68 27.79 -20.83
CA ASP A 485 -18.35 28.39 -20.70
C ASP A 485 -18.29 29.36 -19.50
N ALA A 486 -19.32 30.20 -19.35
CA ALA A 486 -19.46 31.11 -18.21
C ALA A 486 -19.50 30.35 -16.87
N PHE A 487 -20.17 29.19 -16.84
CA PHE A 487 -20.20 28.33 -15.66
C PHE A 487 -18.81 27.77 -15.33
N ILE A 488 -18.10 27.21 -16.31
CA ILE A 488 -16.77 26.60 -16.10
C ILE A 488 -15.72 27.65 -15.69
N GLU A 489 -15.74 28.84 -16.29
CA GLU A 489 -14.83 29.94 -15.94
C GLU A 489 -14.99 30.36 -14.47
N GLU A 490 -16.22 30.58 -14.03
CA GLU A 490 -16.50 30.99 -12.66
C GLU A 490 -16.20 29.85 -11.66
N LEU A 491 -16.36 28.58 -12.06
CA LEU A 491 -16.03 27.39 -11.27
C LEU A 491 -14.51 27.30 -10.99
N LYS A 492 -13.68 27.65 -11.97
CA LYS A 492 -12.23 27.77 -11.81
C LYS A 492 -11.88 28.94 -10.89
N ALA A 493 -12.46 30.12 -11.14
CA ALA A 493 -12.22 31.32 -10.35
C ALA A 493 -12.56 31.12 -8.84
N ALA A 494 -13.68 30.46 -8.54
CA ALA A 494 -14.11 30.16 -7.18
C ALA A 494 -13.17 29.21 -6.40
N GLN A 495 -12.29 28.48 -7.10
CA GLN A 495 -11.35 27.53 -6.49
C GLN A 495 -9.93 28.09 -6.40
N GLU A 496 -9.51 28.89 -7.38
CA GLU A 496 -8.18 29.53 -7.41
C GLU A 496 -8.02 30.60 -6.32
N GLY A 497 -9.11 31.29 -5.93
CA GLY A 497 -9.12 32.27 -4.83
C GLY A 497 -8.72 31.72 -3.44
N LYS A 498 -8.53 30.39 -3.31
CA LYS A 498 -8.04 29.71 -2.08
C LYS A 498 -6.54 29.42 -2.08
N GLY A 499 -5.76 29.98 -3.01
CA GLY A 499 -4.29 29.98 -2.93
C GLY A 499 -3.79 30.66 -1.66
N THR A 500 -3.26 29.87 -0.72
CA THR A 500 -2.44 30.26 0.45
C THR A 500 -2.67 31.66 1.02
N LYS A 501 -3.72 31.83 1.83
CA LYS A 501 -3.60 32.64 3.04
C LYS A 501 -3.46 31.68 4.21
N GLU A 502 -2.22 31.38 4.57
CA GLU A 502 -1.92 30.97 5.95
C GLU A 502 -2.42 32.10 6.85
N LYS A 503 -3.60 31.91 7.45
CA LYS A 503 -3.92 32.63 8.67
C LYS A 503 -2.95 32.10 9.70
N ASP A 504 -1.91 32.89 10.00
CA ASP A 504 -1.09 32.75 11.20
C ASP A 504 -2.01 32.53 12.39
N LYS A 505 -2.16 31.26 12.80
CA LYS A 505 -2.64 30.95 14.13
C LYS A 505 -1.43 31.18 15.04
N PRO A 506 -1.54 32.01 16.09
CA PRO A 506 -0.44 32.16 17.02
C PRO A 506 -0.08 30.77 17.56
N LYS A 507 1.19 30.38 17.35
CA LYS A 507 1.80 29.21 17.94
C LYS A 507 1.52 29.27 19.44
N ARG A 508 0.76 28.31 19.96
CA ARG A 508 0.81 28.00 21.39
C ARG A 508 2.23 27.53 21.67
N GLU A 509 3.04 28.42 22.21
CA GLU A 509 4.30 28.08 22.84
C GLU A 509 4.02 27.00 23.88
N ARG A 510 4.61 25.82 23.67
CA ARG A 510 4.82 24.87 24.76
C ARG A 510 5.75 25.57 25.75
N LYS A 511 5.18 26.16 26.80
CA LYS A 511 5.96 26.55 27.97
C LYS A 511 6.63 25.29 28.49
N LYS A 512 7.96 25.31 28.49
CA LYS A 512 8.78 24.48 29.35
C LYS A 512 8.34 24.76 30.78
N ASP A 513 7.76 23.78 31.45
CA ASP A 513 7.60 23.83 32.89
C ASP A 513 9.01 23.79 33.49
N LYS A 514 9.44 24.97 33.97
CA LYS A 514 10.51 25.09 34.94
C LYS A 514 9.93 24.62 36.27
N GLU A 515 10.65 23.72 36.91
CA GLU A 515 10.47 23.31 38.30
C GLU A 515 10.18 24.52 39.19
N SER A 516 8.98 24.56 39.77
CA SER A 516 8.69 25.41 40.91
C SER A 516 8.76 24.56 42.17
N VAL A 517 9.93 24.60 42.81
CA VAL A 517 10.16 24.15 44.18
C VAL A 517 9.26 25.00 45.10
N ILE A 518 8.35 24.36 45.84
CA ILE A 518 7.59 25.01 46.91
C ILE A 518 8.40 24.84 48.19
N LYS A 519 8.92 25.93 48.73
CA LYS A 519 9.42 26.01 50.11
C LYS A 519 8.25 26.41 51.00
N VAL A 520 7.95 25.59 52.01
CA VAL A 520 7.05 25.97 53.10
C VAL A 520 7.93 26.21 54.32
N GLU A 521 7.83 27.41 54.89
CA GLU A 521 8.40 27.76 56.19
C GLU A 521 7.29 27.61 57.23
N ASP A 522 7.49 26.74 58.22
CA ASP A 522 6.69 26.73 59.45
C ASP A 522 7.50 27.40 60.59
N GLU A 523 6.77 27.91 61.60
CA GLU A 523 7.17 28.91 62.62
C GLU A 523 8.38 28.60 63.53
N ASP A 524 9.21 27.58 63.25
CA ASP A 524 10.47 27.34 63.98
C ASP A 524 11.68 27.04 63.06
N GLY A 525 11.60 27.35 61.75
CA GLY A 525 12.80 27.58 60.92
C GLY A 525 13.68 26.36 60.58
N VAL A 526 13.09 25.20 60.24
CA VAL A 526 13.82 24.04 59.67
C VAL A 526 13.06 23.45 58.47
N THR A 527 13.73 23.24 57.33
CA THR A 527 13.17 22.67 56.09
C THR A 527 13.65 21.22 55.88
N ILE A 528 12.75 20.27 55.63
CA ILE A 528 13.05 18.87 55.22
C ILE A 528 12.27 18.54 53.92
N THR A 529 12.93 17.92 52.95
CA THR A 529 12.36 17.43 51.66
C THR A 529 12.14 15.92 51.68
N VAL A 530 10.98 15.43 51.21
CA VAL A 530 10.68 13.99 51.02
C VAL A 530 10.05 13.78 49.62
N GLU A 531 10.51 12.76 48.89
CA GLU A 531 9.97 12.31 47.59
C GLU A 531 9.32 10.92 47.73
N GLU A 532 8.16 10.69 47.11
CA GLU A 532 7.61 9.35 46.83
C GLU A 532 6.91 9.27 45.45
N PRO A 533 6.86 8.09 44.81
CA PRO A 533 6.63 7.92 43.36
C PRO A 533 5.13 7.80 42.95
N PRO A 534 4.81 7.93 41.64
CA PRO A 534 3.42 8.06 41.17
C PRO A 534 2.72 6.72 40.88
N ALA A 535 1.41 6.69 41.13
CA ALA A 535 0.46 5.63 40.76
C ALA A 535 -0.47 6.07 39.60
N GLU A 536 -0.83 5.11 38.74
CA GLU A 536 -1.75 5.23 37.60
C GLU A 536 -3.22 5.42 38.01
N GLU A 537 -3.99 6.20 37.24
CA GLU A 537 -5.46 6.11 37.27
C GLU A 537 -6.18 6.50 35.96
N GLU A 538 -7.33 5.84 35.76
CA GLU A 538 -8.21 5.74 34.59
C GLU A 538 -9.01 7.01 34.20
N LYS A 539 -9.55 6.99 32.98
CA LYS A 539 -10.45 8.01 32.40
C LYS A 539 -11.93 7.83 32.82
N PRO A 540 -12.68 8.92 33.12
CA PRO A 540 -14.09 8.82 33.51
C PRO A 540 -15.10 9.05 32.37
N LYS A 541 -16.28 8.42 32.52
CA LYS A 541 -17.52 8.59 31.75
C LYS A 541 -18.37 9.77 32.26
N ARG A 542 -19.17 10.37 31.37
CA ARG A 542 -20.15 11.45 31.67
C ARG A 542 -21.54 10.90 32.05
N GLU A 543 -22.11 11.47 33.11
CA GLU A 543 -23.48 11.24 33.60
C GLU A 543 -24.56 12.10 32.91
N ARG A 544 -25.80 11.57 32.89
CA ARG A 544 -27.04 12.24 32.47
C ARG A 544 -27.86 12.68 33.69
N ARG A 545 -28.47 13.87 33.62
CA ARG A 545 -29.45 14.42 34.58
C ARG A 545 -30.83 13.75 34.49
N SER A 546 -31.52 13.75 35.62
CA SER A 546 -32.72 12.99 36.00
C SER A 546 -34.04 13.81 36.08
N ARG A 547 -35.12 13.07 36.39
CA ARG A 547 -36.52 13.39 36.80
C ARG A 547 -37.56 13.11 35.71
N LYS A 548 -38.70 12.45 35.97
CA LYS A 548 -39.55 12.36 37.18
C LYS A 548 -40.44 11.09 37.12
N SER A 549 -40.89 10.63 38.29
CA SER A 549 -41.66 9.41 38.60
C SER A 549 -43.20 9.58 38.53
N ALA A 550 -43.92 8.49 38.26
CA ALA A 550 -45.28 8.20 38.73
C ALA A 550 -45.59 6.68 38.65
N GLU A 551 -46.21 6.15 39.72
CA GLU A 551 -46.80 4.80 39.95
C GLU A 551 -47.89 4.45 38.90
N GLU A 552 -48.45 3.24 38.73
CA GLU A 552 -48.60 2.00 39.50
C GLU A 552 -49.16 0.91 38.53
N THR A 553 -49.01 -0.38 38.88
CA THR A 553 -49.92 -1.56 38.67
C THR A 553 -49.25 -2.88 38.21
N GLU A 554 -49.46 -3.87 39.09
CA GLU A 554 -49.49 -5.34 38.95
C GLU A 554 -49.89 -5.88 37.56
N SER A 555 -49.62 -7.10 37.11
CA SER A 555 -49.05 -8.36 37.61
C SER A 555 -48.97 -9.28 36.37
N GLU A 556 -48.02 -10.22 36.31
CA GLU A 556 -48.23 -11.63 35.89
C GLU A 556 -46.90 -12.38 35.71
N GLU A 557 -46.97 -13.70 35.92
CA GLU A 557 -45.94 -14.55 36.48
C GLU A 557 -45.32 -15.51 35.42
N LYS A 558 -43.97 -15.50 35.28
CA LYS A 558 -43.04 -16.60 34.85
C LYS A 558 -43.21 -17.26 33.44
N PRO A 559 -42.23 -18.05 32.92
CA PRO A 559 -40.93 -18.45 33.47
C PRO A 559 -39.69 -18.21 32.58
N LYS A 560 -38.53 -18.31 33.24
CA LYS A 560 -37.18 -18.49 32.69
C LYS A 560 -37.12 -19.52 31.55
N ARG A 561 -36.42 -19.21 30.45
CA ARG A 561 -35.86 -20.22 29.54
C ARG A 561 -34.34 -20.28 29.66
N GLN A 562 -33.89 -21.49 30.00
CA GLN A 562 -32.52 -21.92 30.19
C GLN A 562 -31.70 -21.90 28.89
N ARG A 563 -30.40 -21.61 29.04
CA ARG A 563 -29.36 -21.98 28.08
C ARG A 563 -29.35 -23.49 27.90
N ARG A 564 -29.43 -23.97 26.64
CA ARG A 564 -29.06 -25.34 26.29
C ARG A 564 -27.65 -25.36 25.71
N SER A 565 -26.79 -26.10 26.40
CA SER A 565 -25.55 -26.70 25.91
C SER A 565 -25.86 -27.77 24.86
N ARG A 566 -24.94 -27.96 23.91
CA ARG A 566 -24.81 -29.19 23.12
C ARG A 566 -23.39 -29.73 23.30
N LYS A 567 -23.30 -31.03 23.54
CA LYS A 567 -22.09 -31.86 23.60
C LYS A 567 -22.43 -33.21 22.90
N PRO A 568 -21.45 -34.09 22.65
CA PRO A 568 -20.94 -34.51 21.35
C PRO A 568 -21.52 -35.85 20.87
N VAL A 569 -21.14 -36.28 19.66
CA VAL A 569 -21.33 -37.66 19.18
C VAL A 569 -19.98 -38.18 18.70
N GLU A 570 -19.46 -39.20 19.40
CA GLU A 570 -18.47 -40.20 18.95
C GLU A 570 -19.24 -41.27 18.12
N ASP A 571 -18.69 -42.08 17.21
CA ASP A 571 -17.46 -42.88 17.28
C ASP A 571 -17.16 -43.52 15.89
N ASP A 572 -16.05 -44.24 15.83
CA ASP A 572 -15.57 -45.24 14.86
C ASP A 572 -14.55 -44.78 13.80
N THR A 573 -13.29 -44.94 14.21
CA THR A 573 -12.08 -45.06 13.38
C THR A 573 -11.71 -46.57 13.26
N PRO A 574 -10.61 -46.95 12.59
CA PRO A 574 -10.51 -47.61 11.28
C PRO A 574 -10.20 -49.14 11.37
N PRO A 575 -9.92 -49.79 10.22
CA PRO A 575 -8.89 -50.83 10.19
C PRO A 575 -7.72 -50.40 9.28
N GLY A 576 -6.51 -50.58 9.81
CA GLY A 576 -5.25 -50.47 9.08
C GLY A 576 -4.78 -51.80 8.51
N GLU A 577 -3.48 -51.80 8.20
CA GLU A 577 -2.55 -52.92 7.94
C GLU A 577 -2.36 -53.40 6.48
N GLU A 578 -1.19 -52.99 5.98
CA GLU A 578 -0.06 -53.83 5.54
C GLU A 578 -0.18 -54.85 4.40
N ASP A 579 0.88 -54.75 3.57
CA ASP A 579 1.61 -55.78 2.85
C ASP A 579 1.07 -56.46 1.58
N SER A 580 1.99 -56.48 0.60
CA SER A 580 1.94 -57.25 -0.65
C SER A 580 2.12 -58.74 -0.37
N PRO A 581 1.67 -59.68 -1.23
CA PRO A 581 2.60 -60.23 -2.26
C PRO A 581 1.96 -60.82 -3.55
N LYS A 582 2.81 -60.87 -4.61
CA LYS A 582 3.06 -61.91 -5.68
C LYS A 582 1.91 -62.88 -6.12
N ASP A 583 1.72 -63.28 -7.37
CA ASP A 583 2.66 -63.90 -8.35
C ASP A 583 2.00 -64.02 -9.77
N LYS A 584 2.84 -63.94 -10.82
CA LYS A 584 2.99 -64.76 -12.08
C LYS A 584 1.75 -65.22 -12.89
N GLU A 585 1.74 -65.36 -14.23
CA GLU A 585 2.75 -65.88 -15.17
C GLU A 585 2.30 -65.64 -16.64
N GLU A 586 3.29 -65.46 -17.55
CA GLU A 586 3.41 -65.84 -18.99
C GLU A 586 2.25 -65.57 -20.00
N ASP A 587 2.46 -65.00 -21.19
CA ASP A 587 3.21 -65.60 -22.30
C ASP A 587 3.59 -64.59 -23.44
N LYS A 588 4.66 -64.90 -24.20
CA LYS A 588 5.29 -64.15 -25.32
C LYS A 588 4.49 -64.31 -26.67
N PRO A 589 4.92 -63.84 -27.89
CA PRO A 589 6.14 -63.13 -28.31
C PRO A 589 5.99 -61.93 -29.31
N THR A 590 6.97 -61.02 -29.19
CA THR A 590 7.89 -60.47 -30.21
C THR A 590 7.44 -60.15 -31.66
N ARG A 591 7.62 -58.89 -32.09
CA ARG A 591 8.23 -58.54 -33.40
C ARG A 591 9.07 -57.26 -33.33
N THR A 592 10.30 -57.39 -33.81
CA THR A 592 11.44 -56.45 -33.80
C THR A 592 11.52 -55.52 -35.02
N ARG A 593 12.13 -54.34 -34.83
CA ARG A 593 13.00 -53.54 -35.76
C ARG A 593 12.33 -53.03 -37.08
N ARG A 594 12.54 -51.80 -37.56
CA ARG A 594 13.82 -51.08 -37.80
C ARG A 594 13.52 -49.64 -38.28
N THR A 595 14.47 -48.74 -38.05
CA THR A 595 14.59 -47.37 -38.60
C THR A 595 14.91 -47.34 -40.11
N ARG A 596 14.41 -46.31 -40.83
CA ARG A 596 15.20 -45.37 -41.67
C ARG A 596 14.34 -44.37 -42.49
N ARG A 597 14.81 -43.11 -42.46
CA ARG A 597 14.85 -42.09 -43.53
C ARG A 597 13.94 -42.27 -44.76
N ASN A 598 13.28 -41.17 -45.14
CA ASN A 598 13.24 -40.76 -46.54
C ASN A 598 13.62 -39.28 -46.68
N ARG A 599 14.52 -39.03 -47.64
CA ARG A 599 14.66 -37.76 -48.35
C ARG A 599 13.56 -37.74 -49.41
N GLY A 600 12.95 -36.59 -49.59
CA GLY A 600 12.04 -36.23 -50.66
C GLY A 600 11.85 -34.73 -50.57
#